data_AF-A0A2H0V5Y5-F1
#
_entry.id   AF-A0A2H0V5Y5-F1
#
_cell.length_a   1.000
_cell.length_b   1.000
_cell.length_c   1.000
_cell.angle_alpha   90.00
_cell.angle_beta   90.00
_cell.angle_gamma   90.00
#
_symmetry.space_group_name_H-M   'P 1'
#
loop_
_entity.id
_entity.type
_entity.pdbx_description
1 polymer ?
#
loop_
_entity_poly.entity_id
_entity_poly.type
_entity_poly.pdbx_seq_one_letter_code
_entity_poly.pdbx_strand_id
1 'polypeptide(L)'
;MPIERQNLRKILATVSNYKFEDIARQDQYKKLSLELESIISENGFDVIWENHKLLVLLTEKLDMIINLYQEQELESKAHLWSMNDCVQWLQDIGVKDPETKVSFVDRGIVISGNLNLEYSPVRELPPQLFSVGESLELRGSQVRRLPDTLIFIGLHLDLADSLIQELPSGLSFVGGSMNLKDSKIQSLPDALHKIGKHLYLQDSLITDIPYSLEIEGNVYAKGCPQALIDKLRGMKLLGKIKGLIKV
;
A
#
# COMPACT_ATOMS: atom_id res chain seq x y z
N MET A 1 22.58 30.46 1.01
CA MET A 1 22.78 30.60 2.48
C MET A 1 24.25 30.30 2.76
N PRO A 2 25.03 31.15 3.44
CA PRO A 2 26.46 30.86 3.62
C PRO A 2 26.58 29.63 4.52
N ILE A 3 27.06 28.52 3.96
CA ILE A 3 27.40 27.33 4.74
C ILE A 3 28.53 27.77 5.67
N GLU A 4 28.44 27.45 6.96
CA GLU A 4 29.57 27.65 7.89
C GLU A 4 30.51 26.44 7.80
N ARG A 5 31.81 26.65 7.98
CA ARG A 5 32.84 25.59 7.86
C ARG A 5 32.54 24.34 8.69
N GLN A 6 31.96 24.52 9.88
CA GLN A 6 31.56 23.43 10.77
C GLN A 6 30.29 22.70 10.33
N ASN A 7 29.46 23.30 9.48
CA ASN A 7 28.21 22.71 8.99
C ASN A 7 28.41 21.84 7.75
N LEU A 8 29.46 22.07 6.95
CA LEU A 8 29.73 21.28 5.74
C LEU A 8 29.92 19.79 6.04
N ARG A 9 30.66 19.45 7.11
CA ARG A 9 30.84 18.05 7.55
C ARG A 9 29.54 17.41 8.04
N LYS A 10 28.69 18.18 8.72
CA LYS A 10 27.39 17.69 9.19
C LYS A 10 26.46 17.40 8.00
N ILE A 11 26.38 18.32 7.04
CA ILE A 11 25.59 18.15 5.82
C ILE A 11 26.05 16.91 5.05
N LEU A 12 27.36 16.72 4.88
CA LEU A 12 27.91 15.53 4.24
C LEU A 12 27.54 14.24 4.97
N ALA A 13 27.60 14.23 6.29
CA ALA A 13 27.16 13.08 7.08
C ALA A 13 25.64 12.83 6.97
N THR A 14 24.83 13.88 6.81
CA THR A 14 23.39 13.76 6.58
C THR A 14 23.09 13.13 5.23
N VAL A 15 23.87 13.45 4.19
CA VAL A 15 23.62 12.96 2.83
C VAL A 15 24.28 11.62 2.51
N SER A 16 25.15 11.08 3.36
CA SER A 16 26.03 9.96 3.01
C SER A 16 25.40 8.56 3.01
N ASN A 17 24.10 8.40 3.29
CA ASN A 17 23.48 7.07 3.40
C ASN A 17 21.99 7.04 2.97
N TYR A 18 21.60 7.88 2.01
CA TYR A 18 20.21 7.87 1.55
C TYR A 18 19.88 6.63 0.71
N LYS A 19 18.66 6.12 0.91
CA LYS A 19 18.06 5.06 0.10
C LYS A 19 16.77 5.59 -0.53
N PHE A 20 16.79 5.67 -1.84
CA PHE A 20 15.68 6.04 -2.70
C PHE A 20 14.89 4.79 -3.13
N GLU A 21 13.59 4.96 -3.30
CA GLU A 21 12.68 3.88 -3.70
C GLU A 21 12.77 3.61 -5.21
N ASP A 22 12.90 4.66 -6.01
CA ASP A 22 13.11 4.57 -7.45
C ASP A 22 14.55 4.15 -7.79
N ILE A 23 14.68 3.14 -8.66
CA ILE A 23 15.98 2.54 -9.02
C ILE A 23 16.85 3.53 -9.78
N ALA A 24 16.28 4.30 -10.70
CA ALA A 24 17.04 5.27 -11.51
C ALA A 24 17.56 6.42 -10.63
N ARG A 25 16.73 6.92 -9.72
CA ARG A 25 17.11 7.92 -8.70
C ARG A 25 18.18 7.38 -7.76
N GLN A 26 18.06 6.14 -7.30
CA GLN A 26 19.06 5.50 -6.45
C GLN A 26 20.42 5.41 -7.16
N ASP A 27 20.44 5.09 -8.46
CA ASP A 27 21.67 5.01 -9.23
C ASP A 27 22.27 6.40 -9.50
N GLN A 28 21.44 7.43 -9.74
CA GLN A 28 21.89 8.82 -9.82
C GLN A 28 22.52 9.30 -8.50
N TYR A 29 21.90 8.99 -7.36
CA TYR A 29 22.45 9.28 -6.03
C TYR A 29 23.81 8.62 -5.82
N LYS A 30 23.96 7.32 -6.14
CA LYS A 30 25.24 6.61 -6.01
C LYS A 30 26.35 7.29 -6.82
N LYS A 31 26.05 7.71 -8.05
CA LYS A 31 27.01 8.42 -8.91
C LYS A 31 27.44 9.75 -8.28
N LEU A 32 26.49 10.57 -7.82
CA LEU A 32 26.79 11.85 -7.16
C LEU A 32 27.56 11.68 -5.85
N SER A 33 27.28 10.63 -5.08
CA SER A 33 28.02 10.29 -3.85
C SER A 33 29.48 9.99 -4.16
N LEU A 34 29.76 9.19 -5.20
CA LEU A 34 31.13 8.89 -5.62
C LEU A 34 31.89 10.15 -6.08
N GLU A 35 31.22 11.05 -6.81
CA GLU A 35 31.80 12.32 -7.24
C GLU A 35 32.14 13.22 -6.02
N LEU A 36 31.27 13.29 -5.01
CA LEU A 36 31.54 14.01 -3.75
C LEU A 36 32.72 13.41 -3.00
N GLU A 37 32.78 12.08 -2.87
CA GLU A 37 33.86 11.37 -2.19
C GLU A 37 35.21 11.58 -2.88
N SER A 38 35.25 11.57 -4.21
CA SER A 38 36.45 11.90 -5.01
C SER A 38 36.92 13.32 -4.73
N ILE A 39 36.04 14.33 -4.78
CA ILE A 39 36.39 15.74 -4.48
C ILE A 39 37.02 15.84 -3.08
N ILE A 40 36.42 15.21 -2.08
CA ILE A 40 36.86 15.27 -0.68
C ILE A 40 38.20 14.56 -0.49
N SER A 41 38.35 13.35 -1.03
CA SER A 41 39.54 12.52 -0.83
C SER A 41 40.78 13.05 -1.56
N GLU A 42 40.59 13.65 -2.75
CA GLU A 42 41.71 14.18 -3.56
C GLU A 42 42.27 15.50 -3.03
N ASN A 43 41.45 16.31 -2.35
CA ASN A 43 41.83 17.68 -1.95
C ASN A 43 41.93 17.87 -0.44
N GLY A 44 41.10 17.17 0.33
CA GLY A 44 40.93 17.42 1.76
C GLY A 44 40.08 18.66 2.06
N PHE A 45 39.36 18.62 3.20
CA PHE A 45 38.37 19.62 3.57
C PHE A 45 38.90 21.05 3.66
N ASP A 46 40.11 21.23 4.21
CA ASP A 46 40.68 22.57 4.40
C ASP A 46 41.03 23.22 3.07
N VAL A 47 41.54 22.45 2.10
CA VAL A 47 41.84 22.94 0.75
C VAL A 47 40.55 23.28 0.00
N ILE A 48 39.52 22.46 0.12
CA ILE A 48 38.23 22.71 -0.50
C ILE A 48 37.62 24.01 0.04
N TRP A 49 37.71 24.24 1.36
CA TRP A 49 37.15 25.44 1.99
C TRP A 49 37.80 26.73 1.51
N GLU A 50 39.13 26.74 1.37
CA GLU A 50 39.89 27.92 0.93
C GLU A 50 39.89 28.09 -0.60
N ASN A 51 39.48 27.06 -1.36
CA ASN A 51 39.42 27.11 -2.82
C ASN A 51 37.97 27.29 -3.30
N HIS A 52 37.63 28.51 -3.70
CA HIS A 52 36.31 28.87 -4.19
C HIS A 52 35.78 27.92 -5.28
N LYS A 53 36.62 27.46 -6.22
CA LYS A 53 36.16 26.58 -7.31
C LYS A 53 35.77 25.20 -6.78
N LEU A 54 36.58 24.63 -5.89
CA LEU A 54 36.29 23.34 -5.26
C LEU A 54 35.08 23.44 -4.34
N LEU A 55 34.94 24.54 -3.60
CA LEU A 55 33.80 24.78 -2.74
C LEU A 55 32.50 24.85 -3.55
N VAL A 56 32.48 25.61 -4.66
CA VAL A 56 31.33 25.68 -5.56
C VAL A 56 30.97 24.29 -6.11
N LEU A 57 31.96 23.57 -6.64
CA LEU A 57 31.75 22.23 -7.19
C LEU A 57 31.17 21.27 -6.14
N LEU A 58 31.71 21.30 -4.92
CA LEU A 58 31.21 20.48 -3.81
C LEU A 58 29.76 20.86 -3.46
N THR A 59 29.44 22.15 -3.38
CA THR A 59 28.08 22.61 -3.06
C THR A 59 27.09 22.25 -4.16
N GLU A 60 27.45 22.34 -5.43
CA GLU A 60 26.59 21.94 -6.54
C GLU A 60 26.20 20.46 -6.44
N LYS A 61 27.17 19.59 -6.14
CA LYS A 61 26.90 18.14 -5.97
C LYS A 61 26.02 17.86 -4.76
N LEU A 62 26.21 18.59 -3.65
CA LEU A 62 25.35 18.51 -2.48
C LEU A 62 23.92 18.94 -2.82
N ASP A 63 23.75 20.06 -3.52
CA ASP A 63 22.43 20.57 -3.93
C ASP A 63 21.72 19.58 -4.85
N MET A 64 22.43 18.93 -5.77
CA MET A 64 21.86 17.87 -6.60
C MET A 64 21.33 16.69 -5.76
N ILE A 65 22.07 16.24 -4.75
CA ILE A 65 21.60 15.16 -3.86
C ILE A 65 20.39 15.60 -3.02
N ILE A 66 20.42 16.83 -2.50
CA ILE A 66 19.30 17.41 -1.75
C ILE A 66 18.05 17.51 -2.64
N ASN A 67 18.20 17.88 -3.91
CA ASN A 67 17.09 17.93 -4.85
C ASN A 67 16.48 16.56 -5.11
N LEU A 68 17.30 15.51 -5.29
CA LEU A 68 16.77 14.14 -5.42
C LEU A 68 15.92 13.72 -4.21
N TYR A 69 16.37 14.09 -3.01
CA TYR A 69 15.61 13.88 -1.77
C TYR A 69 14.29 14.65 -1.77
N GLN A 70 14.32 15.93 -2.09
CA GLN A 70 13.13 16.78 -2.12
C GLN A 70 12.12 16.32 -3.16
N GLU A 71 12.56 15.88 -4.33
CA GLU A 71 11.70 15.33 -5.38
C GLU A 71 10.97 14.07 -4.91
N GLN A 72 11.65 13.14 -4.25
CA GLN A 72 10.99 11.96 -3.66
C GLN A 72 10.01 12.35 -2.55
N GLU A 73 10.36 13.32 -1.70
CA GLU A 73 9.43 13.84 -0.68
C GLU A 73 8.20 14.50 -1.30
N LEU A 74 8.36 15.19 -2.43
CA LEU A 74 7.25 15.83 -3.14
C LEU A 74 6.37 14.79 -3.83
N GLU A 75 6.96 13.79 -4.48
CA GLU A 75 6.22 12.68 -5.10
C GLU A 75 5.45 11.87 -4.06
N SER A 76 6.07 11.53 -2.94
CA SER A 76 5.38 10.82 -1.85
C SER A 76 4.22 11.63 -1.29
N LYS A 77 4.38 12.95 -1.10
CA LYS A 77 3.30 13.84 -0.66
C LYS A 77 2.22 14.08 -1.72
N ALA A 78 2.56 14.11 -3.01
CA ALA A 78 1.60 14.29 -4.10
C ALA A 78 0.60 13.14 -4.22
N HIS A 79 0.91 11.96 -3.68
CA HIS A 79 0.03 10.80 -3.66
C HIS A 79 -0.84 10.74 -2.39
N LEU A 80 -0.68 11.68 -1.45
CA LEU A 80 -1.45 11.73 -0.21
C LEU A 80 -2.71 12.58 -0.38
N TRP A 81 -3.88 11.95 -0.31
CA TRP A 81 -5.15 12.68 -0.19
C TRP A 81 -5.25 13.44 1.13
N SER A 82 -5.70 14.68 1.05
CA SER A 82 -6.11 15.49 2.19
C SER A 82 -7.53 15.13 2.65
N MET A 83 -7.93 15.64 3.82
CA MET A 83 -9.31 15.50 4.30
C MET A 83 -10.33 16.02 3.27
N ASN A 84 -10.01 17.13 2.61
CA ASN A 84 -10.89 17.74 1.61
C ASN A 84 -11.00 16.85 0.36
N ASP A 85 -9.90 16.26 -0.10
CA ASP A 85 -9.91 15.34 -1.25
C ASP A 85 -10.78 14.11 -0.96
N CYS A 86 -10.66 13.55 0.25
CA CYS A 86 -11.49 12.42 0.68
C CYS A 86 -12.97 12.77 0.76
N VAL A 87 -13.31 13.92 1.35
CA VAL A 87 -14.70 14.39 1.47
C VAL A 87 -15.30 14.62 0.08
N GLN A 88 -14.57 15.28 -0.82
CA GLN A 88 -15.02 15.52 -2.18
C GLN A 88 -15.22 14.20 -2.94
N TRP A 89 -14.26 13.28 -2.84
CA TRP A 89 -14.38 11.97 -3.47
C TRP A 89 -15.59 11.17 -2.95
N LEU A 90 -15.81 11.17 -1.63
CA LEU A 90 -16.99 10.53 -1.02
C LEU A 90 -18.30 11.16 -1.53
N GLN A 91 -18.32 12.49 -1.69
CA GLN A 91 -19.45 13.20 -2.27
C GLN A 91 -19.68 12.81 -3.73
N ASP A 92 -18.62 12.71 -4.53
CA ASP A 92 -18.69 12.37 -5.96
C ASP A 92 -19.23 10.95 -6.20
N ILE A 93 -18.94 10.03 -5.27
CA ILE A 93 -19.50 8.67 -5.30
C ILE A 93 -20.88 8.55 -4.62
N GLY A 94 -21.45 9.67 -4.18
CA GLY A 94 -22.82 9.74 -3.65
C GLY A 94 -22.97 9.31 -2.18
N VAL A 95 -21.89 9.28 -1.40
CA VAL A 95 -21.97 9.04 0.05
C VAL A 95 -22.63 10.23 0.73
N LYS A 96 -23.64 9.96 1.56
CA LYS A 96 -24.33 10.99 2.35
C LYS A 96 -23.50 11.41 3.55
N ASP A 97 -23.52 12.71 3.84
CA ASP A 97 -22.83 13.36 4.95
C ASP A 97 -21.33 12.97 5.01
N PRO A 98 -20.57 13.16 3.92
CA PRO A 98 -19.22 12.62 3.76
C PRO A 98 -18.26 13.08 4.86
N GLU A 99 -18.41 14.29 5.41
CA GLU A 99 -17.54 14.76 6.51
C GLU A 99 -17.70 13.93 7.78
N THR A 100 -18.83 13.25 7.97
CA THR A 100 -19.07 12.37 9.11
C THR A 100 -18.51 10.96 8.90
N LYS A 101 -18.14 10.62 7.66
CA LYS A 101 -17.75 9.27 7.26
C LYS A 101 -16.24 9.10 7.17
N VAL A 102 -15.47 10.17 7.05
CA VAL A 102 -14.00 10.10 6.95
C VAL A 102 -13.32 10.58 8.22
N SER A 103 -12.27 9.88 8.62
CA SER A 103 -11.33 10.35 9.64
C SER A 103 -9.90 9.97 9.28
N PHE A 104 -8.95 10.77 9.77
CA PHE A 104 -7.52 10.53 9.61
C PHE A 104 -6.98 10.05 10.95
N VAL A 105 -6.27 8.93 10.92
CA VAL A 105 -5.53 8.37 12.06
C VAL A 105 -4.08 8.21 11.66
N ASP A 106 -3.19 7.96 12.62
CA ASP A 106 -1.75 7.80 12.36
C ASP A 106 -1.41 6.76 11.28
N ARG A 107 -2.34 5.82 11.04
CA ARG A 107 -2.19 4.73 10.07
C ARG A 107 -2.81 5.01 8.69
N GLY A 108 -3.50 6.14 8.51
CA GLY A 108 -4.12 6.52 7.25
C GLY A 108 -5.59 6.94 7.38
N ILE A 109 -6.32 6.79 6.28
CA ILE A 109 -7.72 7.22 6.13
C ILE A 109 -8.64 6.09 6.59
N VAL A 110 -9.57 6.40 7.48
CA VAL A 110 -10.66 5.51 7.90
C VAL A 110 -11.96 6.02 7.32
N ILE A 111 -12.68 5.14 6.64
CA ILE A 111 -14.05 5.41 6.18
C ILE A 111 -15.00 4.58 7.03
N SER A 112 -15.84 5.20 7.87
CA SER A 112 -16.62 4.50 8.90
C SER A 112 -17.83 3.73 8.38
N GLY A 113 -18.31 4.02 7.15
CA GLY A 113 -19.51 3.43 6.56
C GLY A 113 -19.24 2.50 5.38
N ASN A 114 -20.30 2.17 4.63
CA ASN A 114 -20.24 1.41 3.39
C ASN A 114 -19.66 2.23 2.23
N LEU A 115 -18.80 1.60 1.44
CA LEU A 115 -18.33 2.06 0.14
C LEU A 115 -18.90 1.14 -0.94
N ASN A 116 -20.04 1.54 -1.51
CA ASN A 116 -20.61 0.87 -2.67
C ASN A 116 -20.12 1.57 -3.95
N LEU A 117 -19.32 0.85 -4.73
CA LEU A 117 -18.81 1.25 -6.04
C LEU A 117 -19.14 0.19 -7.09
N GLU A 118 -20.19 -0.61 -6.88
CA GLU A 118 -20.59 -1.62 -7.85
C GLU A 118 -20.90 -0.98 -9.19
N TYR A 119 -20.32 -1.53 -10.26
CA TYR A 119 -20.46 -1.05 -11.64
C TYR A 119 -20.10 0.45 -11.84
N SER A 120 -19.39 1.05 -10.89
CA SER A 120 -19.00 2.45 -10.92
C SER A 120 -17.85 2.69 -11.91
N PRO A 121 -17.80 3.88 -12.57
CA PRO A 121 -16.66 4.28 -13.40
C PRO A 121 -15.41 4.64 -12.58
N VAL A 122 -15.50 4.69 -11.25
CA VAL A 122 -14.37 4.96 -10.34
C VAL A 122 -13.25 3.95 -10.58
N ARG A 123 -12.03 4.47 -10.69
CA ARG A 123 -10.82 3.66 -10.99
C ARG A 123 -9.89 3.50 -9.79
N GLU A 124 -9.95 4.44 -8.85
CA GLU A 124 -9.02 4.54 -7.75
C GLU A 124 -9.75 4.86 -6.45
N LEU A 125 -9.23 4.28 -5.37
CA LEU A 125 -9.62 4.52 -3.98
C LEU A 125 -8.61 5.50 -3.35
N PRO A 126 -8.93 6.12 -2.20
CA PRO A 126 -7.96 6.93 -1.46
C PRO A 126 -6.64 6.13 -1.25
N PRO A 127 -5.47 6.63 -1.69
CA PRO A 127 -4.22 5.86 -1.63
C PRO A 127 -3.78 5.50 -0.20
N GLN A 128 -4.23 6.27 0.79
CA GLN A 128 -3.98 6.02 2.21
C GLN A 128 -5.15 5.32 2.91
N LEU A 129 -6.10 4.73 2.18
CA LEU A 129 -7.24 4.03 2.78
C LEU A 129 -6.73 2.88 3.66
N PHE A 130 -6.89 3.05 4.96
CA PHE A 130 -6.44 2.11 5.98
C PHE A 130 -7.54 1.13 6.36
N SER A 131 -8.79 1.61 6.47
CA SER A 131 -9.91 0.76 6.82
C SER A 131 -11.26 1.26 6.32
N VAL A 132 -12.17 0.30 6.12
CA VAL A 132 -13.59 0.53 5.86
C VAL A 132 -14.39 -0.07 7.01
N GLY A 133 -15.17 0.74 7.70
CA GLY A 133 -15.88 0.39 8.92
C GLY A 133 -17.05 -0.56 8.70
N GLU A 134 -17.65 -0.54 7.50
CA GLU A 134 -18.69 -1.47 7.09
C GLU A 134 -18.25 -2.30 5.88
N SER A 135 -18.83 -2.08 4.71
CA SER A 135 -18.61 -2.89 3.52
C SER A 135 -17.84 -2.14 2.44
N LEU A 136 -17.08 -2.88 1.63
CA LEU A 136 -16.44 -2.41 0.41
C LEU A 136 -16.94 -3.29 -0.74
N GLU A 137 -17.79 -2.71 -1.59
CA GLU A 137 -18.48 -3.41 -2.68
C GLU A 137 -17.94 -2.90 -4.02
N LEU A 138 -17.12 -3.71 -4.70
CA LEU A 138 -16.40 -3.36 -5.93
C LEU A 138 -16.80 -4.23 -7.12
N ARG A 139 -17.92 -4.95 -7.03
CA ARG A 139 -18.39 -5.85 -8.07
C ARG A 139 -18.57 -5.12 -9.41
N GLY A 140 -17.94 -5.62 -10.47
CA GLY A 140 -18.01 -5.01 -11.81
C GLY A 140 -17.45 -3.58 -11.90
N SER A 141 -16.77 -3.08 -10.87
CA SER A 141 -16.19 -1.74 -10.86
C SER A 141 -14.97 -1.63 -11.78
N GLN A 142 -14.57 -0.40 -12.12
CA GLN A 142 -13.36 -0.13 -12.89
C GLN A 142 -12.08 -0.06 -12.02
N VAL A 143 -12.19 -0.34 -10.72
CA VAL A 143 -11.06 -0.38 -9.79
C VAL A 143 -10.18 -1.59 -10.11
N ARG A 144 -8.87 -1.35 -10.26
CA ARG A 144 -7.90 -2.41 -10.63
C ARG A 144 -7.02 -2.85 -9.48
N ARG A 145 -6.88 -2.01 -8.46
CA ARG A 145 -6.04 -2.26 -7.28
C ARG A 145 -6.69 -1.67 -6.05
N LEU A 146 -6.56 -2.39 -4.95
CA LEU A 146 -6.84 -1.87 -3.62
C LEU A 146 -5.59 -1.15 -3.08
N PRO A 147 -5.73 -0.12 -2.24
CA PRO A 147 -4.60 0.53 -1.58
C PRO A 147 -3.81 -0.47 -0.72
N ASP A 148 -2.47 -0.47 -0.83
CA ASP A 148 -1.60 -1.36 -0.05
C ASP A 148 -1.70 -1.10 1.47
N THR A 149 -2.18 0.10 1.84
CA THR A 149 -2.45 0.49 3.22
C THR A 149 -3.71 -0.13 3.81
N LEU A 150 -4.56 -0.78 3.01
CA LEU A 150 -5.85 -1.32 3.47
C LEU A 150 -5.64 -2.57 4.32
N ILE A 151 -5.89 -2.45 5.63
CA ILE A 151 -5.65 -3.52 6.60
C ILE A 151 -6.95 -4.18 7.09
N PHE A 152 -8.05 -3.43 7.15
CA PHE A 152 -9.28 -3.84 7.85
C PHE A 152 -10.56 -3.51 7.08
N ILE A 153 -11.49 -4.46 7.05
CA ILE A 153 -12.86 -4.27 6.57
C ILE A 153 -13.84 -4.80 7.63
N GLY A 154 -14.80 -3.98 8.04
CA GLY A 154 -15.67 -4.29 9.18
C GLY A 154 -16.70 -5.37 8.92
N LEU A 155 -17.39 -5.34 7.77
CA LEU A 155 -18.54 -6.21 7.49
C LEU A 155 -18.40 -7.05 6.22
N HIS A 156 -18.33 -6.44 5.03
CA HIS A 156 -18.31 -7.22 3.79
C HIS A 156 -17.26 -6.70 2.81
N LEU A 157 -16.50 -7.61 2.21
CA LEU A 157 -15.70 -7.31 1.03
C LEU A 157 -16.29 -8.06 -0.16
N ASP A 158 -16.82 -7.34 -1.16
CA ASP A 158 -17.27 -7.93 -2.41
C ASP A 158 -16.35 -7.51 -3.56
N LEU A 159 -15.58 -8.46 -4.07
CA LEU A 159 -14.71 -8.33 -5.24
C LEU A 159 -15.14 -9.26 -6.38
N ALA A 160 -16.37 -9.78 -6.34
CA ALA A 160 -16.86 -10.68 -7.37
C ALA A 160 -16.86 -9.98 -8.73
N ASP A 161 -16.43 -10.67 -9.79
CA ASP A 161 -16.35 -10.12 -11.15
C ASP A 161 -15.64 -8.74 -11.22
N SER A 162 -14.67 -8.50 -10.34
CA SER A 162 -13.87 -7.27 -10.34
C SER A 162 -12.62 -7.39 -11.23
N LEU A 163 -12.02 -6.25 -11.56
CA LEU A 163 -10.76 -6.19 -12.30
C LEU A 163 -9.52 -6.35 -11.40
N ILE A 164 -9.71 -6.53 -10.10
CA ILE A 164 -8.65 -6.70 -9.12
C ILE A 164 -7.98 -8.06 -9.30
N GLN A 165 -6.65 -8.05 -9.30
CA GLN A 165 -5.84 -9.26 -9.49
C GLN A 165 -5.15 -9.70 -8.21
N GLU A 166 -4.95 -8.80 -7.26
CA GLU A 166 -4.21 -9.04 -6.02
C GLU A 166 -4.86 -8.29 -4.86
N LEU A 167 -4.84 -8.90 -3.68
CA LEU A 167 -5.23 -8.27 -2.42
C LEU A 167 -4.02 -7.57 -1.80
N PRO A 168 -4.21 -6.49 -1.02
CA PRO A 168 -3.14 -5.86 -0.25
C PRO A 168 -2.45 -6.89 0.64
N SER A 169 -1.11 -6.93 0.61
CA SER A 169 -0.34 -7.90 1.39
C SER A 169 -0.56 -7.76 2.91
N GLY A 170 -0.92 -6.55 3.36
CA GLY A 170 -1.26 -6.24 4.75
C GLY A 170 -2.72 -6.48 5.14
N LEU A 171 -3.62 -6.84 4.21
CA LEU A 171 -5.03 -7.07 4.53
C LEU A 171 -5.14 -8.21 5.55
N SER A 172 -5.57 -7.88 6.77
CA SER A 172 -5.45 -8.80 7.90
C SER A 172 -6.78 -9.35 8.41
N PHE A 173 -7.87 -8.62 8.19
CA PHE A 173 -9.16 -8.91 8.78
C PHE A 173 -10.34 -8.45 7.91
N VAL A 174 -11.32 -9.36 7.76
CA VAL A 174 -12.65 -9.04 7.24
C VAL A 174 -13.70 -9.52 8.24
N GLY A 175 -14.41 -8.59 8.89
CA GLY A 175 -15.27 -8.91 10.03
C GLY A 175 -16.57 -9.63 9.72
N GLY A 176 -16.96 -9.68 8.45
CA GLY A 176 -18.03 -10.55 7.98
C GLY A 176 -17.60 -11.39 6.78
N SER A 177 -18.32 -11.26 5.67
CA SER A 177 -18.11 -12.17 4.53
C SER A 177 -17.11 -11.58 3.53
N MET A 178 -16.41 -12.44 2.81
CA MET A 178 -15.57 -12.07 1.67
C MET A 178 -16.06 -12.80 0.43
N ASN A 179 -16.39 -12.06 -0.62
CA ASN A 179 -16.88 -12.58 -1.88
C ASN A 179 -15.84 -12.38 -2.99
N LEU A 180 -15.24 -13.49 -3.44
CA LEU A 180 -14.24 -13.55 -4.50
C LEU A 180 -14.72 -14.38 -5.70
N LYS A 181 -16.04 -14.58 -5.82
CA LYS A 181 -16.65 -15.34 -6.92
C LYS A 181 -16.24 -14.77 -8.28
N ASP A 182 -15.87 -15.63 -9.22
CA ASP A 182 -15.43 -15.23 -10.58
C ASP A 182 -14.24 -14.23 -10.59
N SER A 183 -13.50 -14.09 -9.48
CA SER A 183 -12.40 -13.13 -9.38
C SER A 183 -11.12 -13.68 -10.01
N LYS A 184 -10.24 -12.75 -10.42
CA LYS A 184 -8.92 -13.05 -11.02
C LYS A 184 -7.81 -13.21 -9.98
N ILE A 185 -8.16 -13.15 -8.69
CA ILE A 185 -7.21 -13.25 -7.58
C ILE A 185 -6.77 -14.70 -7.44
N GLN A 186 -5.45 -14.91 -7.29
CA GLN A 186 -4.84 -16.25 -7.26
C GLN A 186 -4.52 -16.76 -5.84
N SER A 187 -4.33 -15.87 -4.88
CA SER A 187 -4.07 -16.22 -3.48
C SER A 187 -4.62 -15.17 -2.52
N LEU A 188 -4.89 -15.62 -1.28
CA LEU A 188 -5.15 -14.71 -0.16
C LEU A 188 -3.83 -14.32 0.52
N PRO A 189 -3.70 -13.10 1.06
CA PRO A 189 -2.45 -12.63 1.67
C PRO A 189 -2.18 -13.36 2.99
N ASP A 190 -0.91 -13.67 3.28
CA ASP A 190 -0.50 -14.40 4.49
C ASP A 190 -0.89 -13.70 5.81
N ALA A 191 -1.02 -12.38 5.77
CA ALA A 191 -1.48 -11.56 6.90
C ALA A 191 -2.98 -11.71 7.20
N LEU A 192 -3.78 -12.29 6.28
CA LEU A 192 -5.21 -12.47 6.47
C LEU A 192 -5.46 -13.58 7.50
N HIS A 193 -5.79 -13.17 8.72
CA HIS A 193 -5.93 -14.09 9.85
C HIS A 193 -7.38 -14.44 10.15
N LYS A 194 -8.36 -13.61 9.72
CA LYS A 194 -9.77 -13.86 10.07
C LYS A 194 -10.77 -13.34 9.04
N ILE A 195 -11.75 -14.19 8.73
CA ILE A 195 -13.01 -13.88 8.05
C ILE A 195 -14.16 -14.22 9.01
N GLY A 196 -14.90 -13.19 9.45
CA GLY A 196 -15.90 -13.32 10.52
C GLY A 196 -17.20 -14.01 10.11
N LYS A 197 -17.44 -14.24 8.82
CA LYS A 197 -18.59 -15.00 8.31
C LYS A 197 -18.18 -15.92 7.15
N HIS A 198 -18.71 -15.69 5.94
CA HIS A 198 -18.61 -16.63 4.82
C HIS A 198 -17.47 -16.24 3.87
N LEU A 199 -16.85 -17.26 3.27
CA LEU A 199 -15.90 -17.08 2.16
C LEU A 199 -16.50 -17.70 0.89
N TYR A 200 -16.64 -16.89 -0.16
CA TYR A 200 -17.14 -17.30 -1.46
C TYR A 200 -16.00 -17.29 -2.48
N LEU A 201 -15.64 -18.47 -2.99
CA LEU A 201 -14.55 -18.73 -3.93
C LEU A 201 -15.04 -19.34 -5.24
N GLN A 202 -16.35 -19.42 -5.46
CA GLN A 202 -16.89 -20.18 -6.58
C GLN A 202 -16.35 -19.64 -7.90
N ASP A 203 -15.84 -20.55 -8.73
CA ASP A 203 -15.28 -20.26 -10.04
C ASP A 203 -14.15 -19.18 -10.02
N SER A 204 -13.51 -18.97 -8.86
CA SER A 204 -12.36 -18.08 -8.70
C SER A 204 -11.05 -18.76 -9.13
N LEU A 205 -10.01 -17.95 -9.38
CA LEU A 205 -8.65 -18.44 -9.65
C LEU A 205 -7.83 -18.72 -8.39
N ILE A 206 -8.43 -18.69 -7.19
CA ILE A 206 -7.70 -18.93 -5.94
C ILE A 206 -7.18 -20.37 -5.93
N THR A 207 -5.87 -20.52 -5.79
CA THR A 207 -5.20 -21.82 -5.67
C THR A 207 -4.70 -22.09 -4.26
N ASP A 208 -4.53 -21.05 -3.44
CA ASP A 208 -4.03 -21.20 -2.08
C ASP A 208 -4.62 -20.19 -1.08
N ILE A 209 -4.63 -20.58 0.20
CA ILE A 209 -5.09 -19.78 1.35
C ILE A 209 -4.16 -19.96 2.56
N PRO A 210 -3.96 -18.96 3.44
CA PRO A 210 -3.11 -19.11 4.62
C PRO A 210 -3.62 -20.19 5.59
N TYR A 211 -2.75 -21.07 6.09
CA TYR A 211 -3.14 -22.07 7.10
C TYR A 211 -3.55 -21.44 8.44
N SER A 212 -3.10 -20.22 8.71
CA SER A 212 -3.43 -19.45 9.91
C SER A 212 -4.86 -18.88 9.87
N LEU A 213 -5.47 -18.76 8.69
CA LEU A 213 -6.77 -18.13 8.47
C LEU A 213 -7.90 -18.84 9.21
N GLU A 214 -8.64 -18.09 10.01
CA GLU A 214 -9.86 -18.52 10.69
C GLU A 214 -11.12 -18.02 9.97
N ILE A 215 -12.07 -18.93 9.72
CA ILE A 215 -13.33 -18.64 9.04
C ILE A 215 -14.48 -19.12 9.94
N GLU A 216 -15.28 -18.18 10.44
CA GLU A 216 -16.38 -18.49 11.36
C GLU A 216 -17.61 -19.09 10.67
N GLY A 217 -17.73 -18.92 9.35
CA GLY A 217 -18.86 -19.39 8.57
C GLY A 217 -18.51 -20.46 7.54
N ASN A 218 -19.44 -20.66 6.60
CA ASN A 218 -19.27 -21.56 5.46
C ASN A 218 -18.25 -21.04 4.45
N VAL A 219 -17.56 -21.98 3.80
CA VAL A 219 -16.74 -21.75 2.61
C VAL A 219 -17.44 -22.36 1.40
N TYR A 220 -17.57 -21.59 0.33
CA TYR A 220 -18.15 -22.03 -0.93
C TYR A 220 -17.04 -22.09 -1.98
N ALA A 221 -16.62 -23.29 -2.38
CA ALA A 221 -15.43 -23.55 -3.20
C ALA A 221 -15.74 -24.38 -4.45
N LYS A 222 -16.98 -24.29 -4.96
CA LYS A 222 -17.36 -24.93 -6.22
C LYS A 222 -16.48 -24.40 -7.35
N GLY A 223 -15.90 -25.30 -8.14
CA GLY A 223 -15.01 -24.93 -9.25
C GLY A 223 -13.56 -24.65 -8.84
N CYS A 224 -13.23 -24.68 -7.54
CA CYS A 224 -11.85 -24.55 -7.08
C CYS A 224 -11.02 -25.83 -7.35
N PRO A 225 -9.68 -25.72 -7.45
CA PRO A 225 -8.81 -26.89 -7.58
C PRO A 225 -8.92 -27.87 -6.41
N GLN A 226 -8.79 -29.16 -6.69
CA GLN A 226 -8.89 -30.21 -5.65
C GLN A 226 -7.88 -30.03 -4.51
N ALA A 227 -6.66 -29.56 -4.82
CA ALA A 227 -5.64 -29.28 -3.82
C ALA A 227 -6.10 -28.23 -2.78
N LEU A 228 -6.78 -27.17 -3.23
CA LEU A 228 -7.35 -26.16 -2.34
C LEU A 228 -8.49 -26.75 -1.49
N ILE A 229 -9.34 -27.58 -2.10
CA ILE A 229 -10.44 -28.26 -1.39
C ILE A 229 -9.89 -29.17 -0.28
N ASP A 230 -8.81 -29.92 -0.54
CA ASP A 230 -8.19 -30.79 0.45
C ASP A 230 -7.54 -29.98 1.58
N LYS A 231 -6.88 -28.86 1.26
CA LYS A 231 -6.36 -27.92 2.25
C LYS A 231 -7.47 -27.35 3.13
N LEU A 232 -8.58 -26.90 2.54
CA LEU A 232 -9.77 -26.42 3.26
C LEU A 232 -10.31 -27.48 4.22
N ARG A 233 -10.43 -28.74 3.77
CA ARG A 233 -10.87 -29.86 4.64
C ARG A 233 -9.91 -30.08 5.81
N GLY A 234 -8.60 -30.03 5.57
CA GLY A 234 -7.59 -30.09 6.63
C GLY A 234 -7.75 -28.96 7.66
N MET A 235 -7.91 -27.72 7.19
CA MET A 235 -8.16 -26.55 8.05
C MET A 235 -9.44 -26.71 8.87
N LYS A 236 -10.50 -27.28 8.29
CA LYS A 236 -11.74 -27.59 9.02
C LYS A 236 -11.52 -28.61 10.13
N LEU A 237 -10.76 -29.69 9.89
CA LEU A 237 -10.41 -30.67 10.93
C LEU A 237 -9.61 -30.05 12.08
N LEU A 238 -8.78 -29.04 11.78
CA LEU A 238 -8.03 -28.25 12.76
C LEU A 238 -8.90 -27.18 13.47
N GLY A 239 -10.20 -27.12 13.18
CA GLY A 239 -11.13 -26.16 13.80
C GLY A 239 -10.97 -24.72 13.31
N LYS A 240 -10.22 -24.48 12.23
CA LYS A 240 -10.02 -23.16 11.61
C LYS A 240 -11.22 -22.69 10.79
N ILE A 241 -12.01 -23.62 10.26
CA ILE A 241 -13.27 -23.33 9.58
C ILE A 241 -14.41 -23.89 10.42
N LYS A 242 -15.28 -23.04 10.97
CA LYS A 242 -16.40 -23.47 11.81
C LYS A 242 -17.59 -23.97 10.99
N GLY A 243 -17.83 -23.39 9.81
CA GLY A 243 -18.95 -23.75 8.94
C GLY A 243 -18.69 -24.96 8.03
N LEU A 244 -19.58 -25.14 7.07
CA LEU A 244 -19.50 -26.16 6.02
C LEU A 244 -18.57 -25.72 4.88
N ILE A 245 -17.92 -26.70 4.24
CA ILE A 245 -17.24 -26.50 2.96
C ILE A 245 -18.16 -27.05 1.88
N LYS A 246 -18.63 -26.18 0.98
CA LYS A 246 -19.56 -26.49 -0.10
C LYS A 246 -18.79 -26.47 -1.41
N VAL A 247 -18.69 -27.62 -2.08
CA VAL A 247 -17.98 -27.81 -3.35
C VAL A 247 -18.95 -28.15 -4.48
#